data_AF-A0A7J9A487-F1
#
_entry.id   AF-A0A7J9A487-F1
#
_cell.length_a   1.000
_cell.length_b   1.000
_cell.length_c   1.000
_cell.angle_alpha   90.00
_cell.angle_beta   90.00
_cell.angle_gamma   90.00
#
_symmetry.space_group_name_H-M   'P 1'
#
loop_
_entity.id
_entity.type
_entity.pdbx_description
1 polymer ?
#
loop_
_entity_poly.entity_id
_entity_poly.type
_entity_poly.pdbx_seq_one_letter_code
_entity_poly.pdbx_strand_id
1 'polypeptide(L)'
;MPPQELERLSSTSKVNELEAMVIADTMPLLQHLQLGFGCFGDTGLGAILAKCKALTHLDIQGCWNLKLEGELEDRCLQLPAFKSPWVYDLFTDNDEQDDENDDDEYSSSDSEIEDLVSFVIDGFCFFW
;
A
#
# COMPACT_ATOMS: atom_id res chain seq x y z
N MET A 1 -13.35 26.37 23.94
CA MET A 1 -13.07 26.31 22.49
C MET A 1 -12.53 24.91 22.22
N PRO A 2 -13.21 24.09 21.40
CA PRO A 2 -12.69 22.76 21.07
C PRO A 2 -11.33 22.89 20.35
N PRO A 3 -10.45 21.88 20.41
CA PRO A 3 -9.08 21.99 19.91
C PRO A 3 -9.05 22.21 18.39
N GLN A 4 -8.15 23.07 17.93
CA GLN A 4 -7.96 23.50 16.53
C GLN A 4 -7.41 22.38 15.60
N GLU A 5 -7.13 21.22 16.18
CA GLU A 5 -6.63 20.01 15.49
C GLU A 5 -7.65 19.49 14.46
N LEU A 6 -8.94 19.57 14.77
CA LEU A 6 -10.02 19.08 13.89
C LEU A 6 -10.13 19.88 12.58
N GLU A 7 -9.90 21.19 12.61
CA GLU A 7 -9.97 22.01 11.39
C GLU A 7 -8.74 21.80 10.50
N ARG A 8 -7.57 21.59 11.11
CA ARG A 8 -6.34 21.25 10.38
C ARG A 8 -6.47 19.89 9.69
N LEU A 9 -6.97 18.88 10.40
CA LEU A 9 -7.20 17.54 9.82
C LEU A 9 -8.21 17.58 8.67
N SER A 10 -9.29 18.34 8.80
CA SER A 10 -10.28 18.51 7.71
C SER A 10 -9.71 19.25 6.49
N SER A 11 -8.74 20.13 6.71
CA SER A 11 -8.09 20.90 5.66
C SER A 11 -6.99 20.08 4.98
N THR A 12 -6.23 19.27 5.73
CA THR A 12 -5.18 18.40 5.19
C THR A 12 -5.76 17.25 4.37
N SER A 13 -6.88 16.64 4.78
CA SER A 13 -7.56 15.63 3.96
C SER A 13 -7.99 16.19 2.61
N LYS A 14 -8.50 17.43 2.57
CA LYS A 14 -8.86 18.11 1.32
C LYS A 14 -7.66 18.40 0.43
N VAL A 15 -6.53 18.81 1.02
CA VAL A 15 -5.30 19.12 0.26
C VAL A 15 -4.75 17.86 -0.41
N ASN A 16 -4.79 16.72 0.27
CA ASN A 16 -4.27 15.46 -0.27
C ASN A 16 -5.19 14.85 -1.35
N GLU A 17 -6.51 15.01 -1.21
CA GLU A 17 -7.43 14.67 -2.30
C GLU A 17 -7.19 15.54 -3.54
N LEU A 18 -6.90 16.83 -3.35
CA LEU A 18 -6.53 17.73 -4.43
C LEU A 18 -5.22 17.31 -5.10
N GLU A 19 -4.22 16.89 -4.34
CA GLU A 19 -2.95 16.39 -4.89
C GLU A 19 -3.17 15.18 -5.80
N ALA A 20 -3.92 14.17 -5.34
CA ALA A 20 -4.27 13.01 -6.14
C ALA A 20 -5.01 13.39 -7.44
N MET A 21 -5.95 14.34 -7.36
CA MET A 21 -6.65 14.86 -8.54
C MET A 21 -5.72 15.61 -9.49
N VAL A 22 -4.79 16.43 -8.98
CA VAL A 22 -3.83 17.15 -9.83
C VAL A 22 -2.92 16.19 -10.57
N ILE A 23 -2.45 15.11 -9.94
CA ILE A 23 -1.64 14.07 -10.60
C ILE A 23 -2.44 13.43 -11.74
N ALA A 24 -3.69 13.05 -11.46
CA ALA A 24 -4.58 12.48 -12.46
C ALA A 24 -4.77 13.40 -13.67
N ASP A 25 -4.86 14.71 -13.45
CA ASP A 25 -5.12 15.70 -14.49
C ASP A 25 -3.89 16.06 -15.29
N THR A 26 -2.73 16.11 -14.64
CA THR A 26 -1.47 16.57 -15.25
C THR A 26 -0.68 15.43 -15.89
N MET A 27 -0.86 14.18 -15.46
CA MET A 27 -0.05 13.05 -15.87
C MET A 27 -0.87 11.84 -16.38
N PRO A 28 -1.65 11.98 -17.46
CA PRO A 28 -2.48 10.88 -17.99
C PRO A 28 -1.68 9.72 -18.59
N LEU A 29 -0.39 9.92 -18.88
CA LEU A 29 0.53 8.91 -19.44
C LEU A 29 1.43 8.29 -18.37
N LEU A 30 1.16 8.54 -17.10
CA LEU A 30 1.97 8.01 -16.00
C LEU A 30 1.89 6.48 -15.98
N GLN A 31 3.05 5.82 -15.97
CA GLN A 31 3.17 4.36 -15.92
C GLN A 31 3.47 3.85 -14.50
N HIS A 32 4.21 4.65 -13.73
CA HIS A 32 4.64 4.30 -12.38
C HIS A 32 4.21 5.40 -11.42
N LEU A 33 3.44 5.02 -10.40
CA LEU A 33 2.99 5.93 -9.36
C LEU A 33 3.25 5.32 -7.99
N GLN A 34 3.91 6.08 -7.14
CA GLN A 34 4.15 5.72 -5.74
C GLN A 34 3.62 6.86 -4.86
N LEU A 35 2.60 6.54 -4.08
CA LEU A 35 1.94 7.44 -3.14
C LEU A 35 1.88 6.78 -1.76
N GLY A 36 3.00 6.22 -1.31
CA GLY A 36 3.09 5.60 0.01
C GLY A 36 2.84 6.61 1.13
N PHE A 37 2.16 6.17 2.20
CA PHE A 37 1.77 7.00 3.34
C PHE A 37 0.95 8.25 2.98
N GLY A 38 0.31 8.24 1.80
CA GLY A 38 -0.55 9.31 1.34
C GLY A 38 -1.88 9.34 2.10
N CYS A 39 -2.37 10.55 2.38
CA CYS A 39 -3.64 10.76 3.07
C CYS A 39 -4.74 11.17 2.08
N PHE A 40 -4.90 10.43 0.97
CA PHE A 40 -5.99 10.60 0.00
C PHE A 40 -7.03 9.48 0.17
N GLY A 41 -8.26 9.74 -0.27
CA GLY A 41 -9.35 8.76 -0.23
C GLY A 41 -9.57 8.05 -1.57
N ASP A 42 -10.54 7.14 -1.58
CA ASP A 42 -10.95 6.37 -2.76
C ASP A 42 -11.29 7.26 -3.97
N THR A 43 -11.84 8.44 -3.71
CA THR A 43 -12.14 9.45 -4.74
C THR A 43 -10.89 9.90 -5.51
N GLY A 44 -9.80 10.18 -4.78
CA GLY A 44 -8.54 10.61 -5.37
C GLY A 44 -7.89 9.48 -6.16
N LEU A 45 -7.88 8.26 -5.60
CA LEU A 45 -7.35 7.08 -6.28
C LEU A 45 -8.14 6.74 -7.55
N GLY A 46 -9.46 6.81 -7.47
CA GLY A 46 -10.35 6.56 -8.60
C GLY A 46 -10.12 7.56 -9.73
N ALA A 47 -9.87 8.83 -9.42
CA ALA A 47 -9.52 9.85 -10.41
C ALA A 47 -8.20 9.50 -11.13
N ILE A 48 -7.17 9.12 -10.37
CA ILE A 48 -5.87 8.69 -10.91
C ILE A 48 -6.07 7.51 -11.85
N LEU A 49 -6.73 6.43 -11.39
CA LEU A 49 -6.94 5.25 -12.21
C LEU A 49 -7.78 5.57 -13.45
N ALA A 50 -8.77 6.46 -13.35
CA ALA A 50 -9.62 6.84 -14.48
C ALA A 50 -8.86 7.62 -15.57
N LYS A 51 -7.92 8.50 -15.17
CA LYS A 51 -7.18 9.36 -16.11
C LYS A 51 -5.87 8.73 -16.57
N CYS A 52 -5.14 8.06 -15.68
CA CYS A 52 -3.86 7.40 -15.94
C CYS A 52 -4.08 5.98 -16.50
N LYS A 53 -4.49 5.86 -17.76
CA LYS A 53 -4.76 4.56 -18.40
C LYS A 53 -3.50 3.74 -18.70
N ALA A 54 -2.33 4.38 -18.72
CA ALA A 54 -1.05 3.74 -18.96
C ALA A 54 -0.39 3.23 -17.66
N LEU A 55 -1.08 3.38 -16.51
CA LEU A 55 -0.53 2.99 -15.23
C LEU A 55 -0.32 1.48 -15.19
N THR A 56 0.90 1.08 -14.82
CA THR A 56 1.31 -0.33 -14.70
C THR A 56 1.80 -0.64 -13.30
N HIS A 57 2.36 0.35 -12.61
CA HIS A 57 2.86 0.24 -11.25
C HIS A 57 2.16 1.26 -10.36
N LEU A 58 1.53 0.76 -9.31
CA LEU A 58 0.86 1.58 -8.30
C LEU A 58 1.26 1.08 -6.92
N ASP A 59 1.94 1.94 -6.18
CA ASP A 59 2.32 1.70 -4.79
C ASP A 59 1.60 2.68 -3.88
N ILE A 60 0.71 2.16 -3.04
CA ILE A 60 -0.11 2.94 -2.09
C ILE A 60 0.06 2.42 -0.66
N GLN A 61 1.20 1.79 -0.37
CA GLN A 61 1.49 1.22 0.95
C GLN A 61 1.37 2.29 2.06
N GLY A 62 0.69 1.97 3.15
CA GLY A 62 0.51 2.90 4.28
C GLY A 62 -0.62 3.93 4.10
N CYS A 63 -1.38 3.87 3.01
CA CYS A 63 -2.56 4.73 2.81
C CYS A 63 -3.78 4.23 3.58
N TRP A 64 -3.87 4.54 4.88
CA TRP A 64 -4.95 4.03 5.76
C TRP A 64 -6.34 4.63 5.52
N ASN A 65 -6.44 5.71 4.74
CA ASN A 65 -7.72 6.37 4.43
C ASN A 65 -8.42 5.75 3.21
N LEU A 66 -7.81 4.75 2.57
CA LEU A 66 -8.39 4.02 1.45
C LEU A 66 -9.19 2.82 1.94
N LYS A 67 -10.40 2.66 1.41
CA LYS A 67 -11.22 1.47 1.68
C LYS A 67 -10.95 0.35 0.69
N LEU A 68 -10.61 0.71 -0.57
CA LEU A 68 -10.42 -0.26 -1.66
C LEU A 68 -11.54 -1.31 -1.70
N GLU A 69 -12.76 -0.87 -2.00
CA GLU A 69 -13.91 -1.76 -2.12
C GLU A 69 -14.48 -1.73 -3.55
N GLY A 70 -14.92 -2.88 -4.05
CA GLY A 70 -15.64 -3.02 -5.31
C GLY A 70 -14.76 -2.76 -6.54
N GLU A 71 -15.29 -2.02 -7.53
CA GLU A 71 -14.60 -1.80 -8.81
C GLU A 71 -13.23 -1.12 -8.65
N LEU A 72 -13.05 -0.29 -7.61
CA LEU A 72 -11.77 0.37 -7.37
C LEU A 72 -10.68 -0.64 -7.02
N GLU A 73 -11.00 -1.62 -6.18
CA GLU A 73 -10.12 -2.72 -5.81
C GLU A 73 -9.80 -3.59 -7.03
N ASP A 74 -10.83 -4.00 -7.78
CA ASP A 74 -10.67 -4.81 -8.99
C ASP A 74 -9.73 -4.15 -10.00
N ARG A 75 -9.81 -2.82 -10.14
CA ARG A 75 -8.95 -2.06 -11.05
C ARG A 75 -7.51 -1.95 -10.56
N CYS A 76 -7.31 -1.84 -9.24
CA CYS A 76 -5.98 -1.89 -8.64
C CYS A 76 -5.33 -3.27 -8.81
N LEU A 77 -6.08 -4.35 -8.57
CA LEU A 77 -5.59 -5.73 -8.69
C LEU A 77 -5.29 -6.14 -10.15
N GLN A 78 -5.91 -5.48 -11.13
CA GLN A 78 -5.60 -5.65 -12.54
C GLN A 78 -4.26 -5.02 -12.95
N LEU A 79 -3.65 -4.17 -12.12
CA LEU A 79 -2.36 -3.58 -12.43
C LEU A 79 -1.25 -4.62 -12.28
N PRO A 80 -0.30 -4.70 -13.22
CA PRO A 80 0.81 -5.66 -13.16
C PRO A 80 1.63 -5.59 -11.87
N ALA A 81 1.80 -4.40 -11.31
CA ALA A 81 2.58 -4.16 -10.11
C ALA A 81 1.83 -3.26 -9.14
N PHE A 82 0.86 -3.85 -8.43
CA PHE A 82 0.11 -3.18 -7.39
C PHE A 82 0.65 -3.54 -6.00
N LYS A 83 0.87 -2.53 -5.15
CA LYS A 83 1.10 -2.73 -3.71
C LYS A 83 -0.06 -2.19 -2.91
N SER A 84 -0.70 -3.08 -2.14
CA SER A 84 -1.82 -2.74 -1.29
C SER A 84 -1.43 -1.79 -0.15
N PRO A 85 -2.37 -1.00 0.38
CA PRO A 85 -2.14 -0.12 1.53
C PRO A 85 -1.78 -0.88 2.79
N TRP A 86 -2.36 -2.08 2.92
CA TRP A 86 -2.18 -3.00 4.01
C TRP A 86 -1.24 -4.11 3.53
N VAL A 87 -0.16 -4.37 4.25
CA VAL A 87 0.68 -5.55 4.01
C VAL A 87 -0.09 -6.74 4.60
N TYR A 88 -0.84 -7.45 3.76
CA TYR A 88 -1.30 -8.80 4.11
C TYR A 88 -0.20 -9.74 3.66
N ASP A 89 0.73 -10.05 4.56
CA ASP A 89 1.60 -11.21 4.43
C ASP A 89 0.71 -12.45 4.54
N LEU A 90 0.11 -12.84 3.41
CA LEU A 90 -0.49 -14.16 3.30
C LEU A 90 0.68 -15.12 3.08
N PHE A 91 1.09 -15.74 4.18
CA PHE A 91 1.38 -17.16 4.26
C PHE A 91 0.73 -17.88 3.06
N THR A 92 1.47 -18.03 1.96
CA THR A 92 1.15 -19.05 0.98
C THR A 92 1.41 -20.35 1.70
N ASP A 93 0.37 -20.87 2.35
CA ASP A 93 0.26 -22.27 2.73
C ASP A 93 0.45 -23.07 1.45
N ASN A 94 1.72 -23.40 1.19
CA ASN A 94 2.15 -24.27 0.13
C ASN A 94 2.02 -25.69 0.67
N ASP A 95 0.81 -26.07 1.09
CA ASP A 95 0.47 -27.44 1.48
C ASP A 95 0.22 -28.25 0.20
N GLU A 96 1.29 -28.52 -0.55
CA GLU A 96 1.29 -29.59 -1.53
C GLU A 96 2.50 -30.52 -1.31
N GLN A 97 2.15 -31.70 -0.79
CA GLN A 97 2.76 -33.02 -0.95
C GLN A 97 3.83 -33.49 0.05
N ASP A 98 3.37 -34.42 0.91
CA ASP A 98 4.04 -35.62 1.43
C ASP A 98 5.47 -35.89 0.92
N ASP A 99 6.42 -36.03 1.85
CA ASP A 99 7.16 -37.29 1.96
C ASP A 99 7.71 -37.43 3.40
N GLU A 100 7.38 -38.58 4.00
CA GLU A 100 7.77 -39.02 5.32
C GLU A 100 9.31 -39.11 5.45
N ASN A 101 9.90 -38.51 6.49
CA ASN A 101 11.13 -38.94 7.17
C ASN A 101 11.16 -38.21 8.54
N ASP A 102 10.69 -38.83 9.62
CA ASP A 102 11.46 -39.68 10.54
C ASP A 102 12.55 -38.89 11.29
N ASP A 103 12.22 -38.52 12.54
CA ASP A 103 13.05 -38.57 13.75
C ASP A 103 14.49 -38.00 13.59
N ASP A 104 14.86 -36.81 14.08
CA ASP A 104 15.15 -36.36 15.46
C ASP A 104 15.61 -34.89 15.31
N GLU A 105 15.44 -33.92 16.21
CA GLU A 105 16.14 -33.82 17.48
C GLU A 105 15.77 -32.46 18.09
N TYR A 106 15.46 -32.47 19.37
CA TYR A 106 15.18 -31.32 20.23
C TYR A 106 16.37 -30.35 20.27
N SER A 107 16.21 -29.12 19.77
CA SER A 107 17.02 -28.01 20.27
C SER A 107 16.27 -26.69 20.18
N SER A 108 15.99 -26.11 21.34
CA SER A 108 15.45 -24.77 21.52
C SER A 108 16.19 -23.73 20.66
N SER A 109 15.37 -22.94 19.97
CA SER A 109 15.68 -21.84 19.09
C SER A 109 16.48 -20.74 19.78
N ASP A 110 17.62 -20.36 19.21
CA ASP A 110 18.15 -19.00 19.27
C ASP A 110 19.22 -18.83 18.17
N SER A 111 18.78 -18.43 16.96
CA SER A 111 19.66 -17.84 15.94
C SER A 111 18.82 -17.31 14.78
N GLU A 112 18.64 -15.99 14.80
CA GLU A 112 18.72 -15.09 13.64
C GLU A 112 18.02 -15.57 12.36
N ILE A 113 16.69 -15.41 12.32
CA ILE A 113 15.94 -15.41 11.07
C ILE A 113 16.14 -14.04 10.42
N GLU A 114 16.60 -14.08 9.18
CA GLU A 114 16.94 -12.93 8.35
C GLU A 114 15.85 -11.84 8.37
N ASP A 115 16.26 -10.68 8.87
CA ASP A 115 15.57 -9.39 8.83
C ASP A 115 15.23 -8.97 7.39
N LEU A 116 14.10 -9.46 6.89
CA LEU A 116 13.25 -8.69 5.96
C LEU A 116 11.83 -8.58 6.51
N VAL A 117 11.72 -8.40 7.83
CA VAL A 117 10.60 -7.67 8.40
C VAL A 117 10.86 -6.20 8.06
N SER A 118 9.96 -5.58 7.32
CA SER A 118 9.96 -4.14 7.09
C SER A 118 10.09 -3.42 8.45
N PHE A 119 11.30 -2.98 8.78
CA PHE A 119 11.51 -2.15 9.96
C PHE A 119 11.02 -0.76 9.59
N VAL A 120 9.80 -0.45 10.01
CA VAL A 120 9.28 0.92 10.03
C VAL A 120 10.10 1.68 11.06
N ILE A 121 11.26 2.18 10.66
CA ILE A 121 11.99 3.18 11.43
C ILE A 121 11.44 4.55 11.03
N ASP A 122 10.78 5.18 11.98
CA ASP A 122 10.61 6.64 12.06
C ASP A 122 9.97 7.35 10.86
N GLY A 123 9.00 6.71 10.19
CA GLY A 123 7.96 7.43 9.44
C GLY A 123 8.44 8.35 8.31
N PHE A 124 9.63 8.12 7.73
CA PHE A 124 10.14 8.84 6.58
C PHE A 124 10.85 7.89 5.62
N CYS A 125 10.19 7.53 4.51
CA CYS A 125 10.90 7.04 3.33
C CYS A 125 11.60 8.23 2.67
N PHE A 126 12.89 8.43 2.95
CA PHE A 126 13.72 9.32 2.15
C PHE A 126 14.17 8.59 0.87
N PHE A 127 13.75 9.12 -0.29
CA PHE A 127 14.28 8.77 -1.60
C PHE A 127 15.69 9.37 -1.76
N TRP A 128 16.68 8.54 -2.11
CA TRP A 128 17.82 8.94 -2.93
C TRP A 128 17.99 7.94 -4.07
#